data_AF-A0AAV4V1Y6-F1
#
_entry.id   AF-A0AAV4V1Y6-F1
#
_cell.length_a   1.000
_cell.length_b   1.000
_cell.length_c   1.000
_cell.angle_alpha   90.00
_cell.angle_beta   90.00
_cell.angle_gamma   90.00
#
_symmetry.space_group_name_H-M   'P 1'
#
loop_
_entity.id
_entity.type
_entity.pdbx_description
1 polymer ?
#
loop_
_entity_poly.entity_id
_entity_poly.type
_entity_poly.pdbx_seq_one_letter_code
_entity_poly.pdbx_strand_id
1 'polypeptide(L)'
;MKHSFDYHFHCLGDSDPKWNLKKVDWDKYFSLTNRLLISEKLDFSNPYKSNDSILEAIRVCAQESIPRRKIKRYRPFWTDEFSALKISCDEALLKADLLESTSNNVAF
;
A
#
# COMPACT_ATOMS: atom_id res chain seq x y z
N MET A 1 17.42 27.05 -11.59
CA MET A 1 16.71 26.74 -10.32
C MET A 1 15.99 25.42 -10.50
N LYS A 2 16.49 24.34 -9.89
CA LYS A 2 15.84 23.02 -9.92
C LYS A 2 14.94 22.96 -8.69
N HIS A 3 13.63 23.05 -8.87
CA HIS A 3 12.69 22.71 -7.81
C HIS A 3 12.61 21.18 -7.74
N SER A 4 13.39 20.59 -6.83
CA SER A 4 13.16 19.23 -6.37
C SER A 4 11.86 19.25 -5.59
N PHE A 5 10.81 18.65 -6.14
CA PHE A 5 9.65 18.27 -5.34
C PHE A 5 10.07 17.04 -4.55
N ASP A 6 10.55 17.25 -3.33
CA ASP A 6 10.80 16.19 -2.37
C ASP A 6 9.44 15.64 -1.95
N TYR A 7 8.93 14.66 -2.71
CA TYR A 7 7.89 13.78 -2.23
C TYR A 7 8.51 12.90 -1.15
N HIS A 8 8.59 13.42 0.07
CA HIS A 8 8.74 12.59 1.26
C HIS A 8 7.49 11.72 1.36
N PHE A 9 7.54 10.55 0.70
CA PHE A 9 6.77 9.40 1.14
C PHE A 9 7.27 9.06 2.54
N HIS A 10 6.67 9.71 3.54
CA HIS A 10 6.73 9.19 4.89
C HIS A 10 6.19 7.77 4.81
N CYS A 11 7.08 6.79 4.91
CA CYS A 11 6.71 5.43 5.22
C CYS A 11 5.92 5.50 6.52
N LEU A 12 4.58 5.53 6.40
CA LEU A 12 3.67 5.58 7.53
C LEU A 12 4.13 4.48 8.47
N GLY A 13 4.53 4.89 9.67
CA GLY A 13 4.97 3.97 10.69
C GLY A 13 3.94 2.86 10.85
N ASP A 14 4.42 1.70 11.29
CA ASP A 14 3.67 0.48 11.51
C ASP A 14 2.37 0.61 12.36
N SER A 15 2.12 1.80 12.90
CA SER A 15 0.99 2.25 13.73
C SER A 15 -0.22 2.82 12.98
N ASP A 16 -0.08 3.28 11.74
CA ASP A 16 -1.20 3.95 11.06
C ASP A 16 -2.22 2.95 10.50
N PRO A 17 -3.52 3.15 10.75
CA PRO A 17 -4.54 2.22 10.30
C PRO A 17 -4.57 2.21 8.77
N LYS A 18 -4.28 1.04 8.19
CA LYS A 18 -4.27 0.82 6.75
C LYS A 18 -5.70 0.85 6.20
N TRP A 19 -5.84 1.32 4.97
CA TRP A 19 -7.08 1.26 4.21
C TRP A 19 -7.45 -0.20 3.93
N ASN A 20 -8.66 -0.60 4.33
CA ASN A 20 -9.15 -1.94 4.03
C ASN A 20 -9.99 -1.95 2.75
N LEU A 21 -9.31 -2.00 1.60
CA LEU A 21 -9.96 -1.98 0.29
C LEU A 21 -10.85 -3.21 0.03
N LYS A 22 -10.70 -4.30 0.80
CA LYS A 22 -11.57 -5.49 0.69
C LYS A 22 -12.96 -5.29 1.29
N LYS A 23 -13.13 -4.30 2.18
CA LYS A 23 -14.40 -3.99 2.86
C LYS A 23 -14.93 -2.61 2.48
N VAL A 24 -14.48 -2.08 1.36
CA VAL A 24 -14.91 -0.76 0.92
C VAL A 24 -16.35 -0.81 0.42
N ASP A 25 -17.09 0.24 0.74
CA ASP A 25 -18.40 0.50 0.16
C ASP A 25 -18.22 1.36 -1.10
N TRP A 26 -18.12 0.69 -2.25
CA TRP A 26 -17.90 1.34 -3.54
C TRP A 26 -19.09 2.20 -3.98
N ASP A 27 -20.31 1.80 -3.66
CA ASP A 27 -21.52 2.55 -4.01
C ASP A 27 -21.57 3.87 -3.24
N LYS A 28 -21.23 3.83 -1.94
CA LYS A 28 -21.08 5.04 -1.12
C LYS A 28 -19.93 5.90 -1.64
N TYR A 29 -18.78 5.32 -1.97
CA TYR A 29 -17.64 6.07 -2.53
C TYR A 29 -18.01 6.77 -3.83
N PHE A 30 -18.64 6.07 -4.77
CA PHE A 30 -19.06 6.63 -6.05
C PHE A 30 -20.08 7.76 -5.88
N SER A 31 -21.08 7.55 -5.01
CA SER A 31 -22.10 8.56 -4.72
C SER A 31 -21.50 9.84 -4.11
N LEU A 32 -20.56 9.69 -3.16
CA LEU A 32 -19.85 10.83 -2.57
C LEU A 32 -18.95 11.55 -3.59
N THR A 33 -18.25 10.78 -4.42
CA THR A 33 -17.34 11.32 -5.44
C THR A 33 -18.09 12.15 -6.45
N ASN A 34 -19.21 11.64 -6.98
CA ASN A 34 -20.06 12.40 -7.89
C ASN A 34 -20.60 13.67 -7.22
N ARG A 35 -21.07 13.59 -5.98
CA ARG A 35 -21.61 14.76 -5.27
C ARG A 35 -20.55 15.84 -5.06
N LEU A 36 -19.34 15.47 -4.62
CA LEU A 36 -18.29 16.43 -4.28
C LEU A 36 -17.60 16.99 -5.53
N LEU A 37 -17.25 16.15 -6.50
CA LEU A 37 -16.51 16.58 -7.70
C LEU A 37 -17.39 17.31 -8.72
N ILE A 38 -18.68 16.97 -8.86
CA ILE A 38 -19.59 17.69 -9.76
C ILE A 38 -19.89 19.10 -9.22
N SER A 39 -19.87 19.27 -7.89
CA SER A 39 -20.11 20.58 -7.27
C SER A 39 -18.89 21.49 -7.32
N GLU A 40 -17.69 20.96 -7.58
CA GLU A 40 -16.45 21.73 -7.53
C GLU A 40 -16.29 22.53 -8.83
N LYS A 41 -16.39 23.86 -8.73
CA LYS A 41 -16.07 24.75 -9.85
C LYS A 41 -14.57 24.77 -10.03
N LEU A 42 -14.10 24.16 -11.12
CA LEU A 42 -12.69 24.22 -11.51
C LEU A 42 -12.30 25.68 -11.77
N ASP A 43 -11.33 26.16 -11.00
CA ASP A 43 -10.67 27.43 -11.25
C ASP A 43 -9.56 27.21 -12.29
N PHE A 44 -9.84 27.60 -13.52
CA PHE A 44 -8.88 27.53 -14.63
C PHE A 44 -7.77 28.59 -14.52
N SER A 45 -7.92 29.61 -13.68
CA SER A 45 -6.89 30.63 -13.46
C SER A 45 -5.77 30.14 -12.54
N ASN A 46 -6.12 29.24 -11.61
CA ASN A 46 -5.17 28.61 -10.70
C ASN A 46 -5.38 27.08 -10.66
N PRO A 47 -4.72 26.33 -11.55
CA PRO A 47 -4.89 24.88 -11.62
C PRO A 47 -4.40 24.17 -10.35
N TYR A 48 -3.46 24.74 -9.60
CA TYR A 48 -2.98 24.14 -8.36
C TYR A 48 -4.06 24.11 -7.29
N LYS A 49 -4.81 25.20 -7.13
CA LYS A 49 -5.93 25.25 -6.19
C LYS A 49 -7.01 24.24 -6.54
N SER A 50 -7.36 24.14 -7.83
CA SER A 50 -8.32 23.15 -8.31
C SER A 50 -7.85 21.72 -8.05
N ASN A 51 -6.56 21.45 -8.24
CA ASN A 51 -5.97 20.16 -7.95
C ASN A 51 -6.01 19.82 -6.46
N ASP A 52 -5.66 20.75 -5.58
CA ASP A 52 -5.70 20.54 -4.13
C ASP A 52 -7.13 20.27 -3.64
N SER A 53 -8.09 21.03 -4.18
CA SER A 53 -9.53 20.84 -3.97
C SER A 53 -10.00 19.43 -4.33
N ILE A 54 -9.68 18.96 -5.54
CA ILE A 54 -10.01 17.61 -6.01
C ILE A 54 -9.37 16.54 -5.10
N LEU A 55 -8.10 16.72 -4.73
CA LEU A 55 -7.38 15.78 -3.88
C LEU A 55 -8.03 15.67 -2.50
N GLU A 56 -8.43 16.79 -1.90
CA GLU A 56 -9.13 16.80 -0.62
C GLU A 56 -10.54 16.18 -0.75
N ALA A 57 -11.27 16.44 -1.83
CA ALA A 57 -12.54 15.78 -2.09
C ALA A 57 -12.40 14.24 -2.18
N ILE A 58 -11.40 13.75 -2.92
CA ILE A 58 -11.09 12.31 -3.02
C ILE A 58 -10.72 11.73 -1.66
N ARG A 59 -9.92 12.46 -0.87
CA ARG A 59 -9.50 12.06 0.47
C ARG A 59 -10.68 11.91 1.42
N VAL A 60 -11.61 12.87 1.41
CA VAL A 60 -12.85 12.82 2.21
C VAL A 60 -13.73 11.64 1.78
N CYS A 61 -13.92 11.44 0.47
CA CYS A 61 -14.66 10.27 -0.04
C CYS A 61 -14.06 8.97 0.46
N ALA A 62 -12.73 8.85 0.42
CA ALA A 62 -12.03 7.66 0.88
C ALA A 62 -12.18 7.46 2.40
N GLN A 63 -12.09 8.52 3.21
CA GLN A 63 -12.24 8.44 4.66
C GLN A 63 -13.62 7.94 5.08
N GLU A 64 -14.66 8.35 4.35
CA GLU A 64 -16.06 8.02 4.66
C GLU A 64 -16.49 6.63 4.19
N SER A 65 -15.88 6.11 3.12
CA SER A 65 -16.30 4.86 2.46
C SER A 65 -15.36 3.68 2.73
N ILE A 66 -14.08 3.94 2.97
CA ILE A 66 -13.07 2.90 3.18
C ILE A 66 -12.81 2.77 4.68
N PRO A 67 -13.22 1.66 5.31
CA PRO A 67 -12.98 1.46 6.72
C PRO A 67 -11.47 1.39 7.01
N ARG A 68 -11.02 2.23 7.95
CA ARG A 68 -9.66 2.22 8.47
C ARG A 68 -9.57 1.19 9.59
N ARG A 69 -8.75 0.15 9.42
CA ARG A 69 -8.52 -0.83 10.47
C ARG A 69 -7.05 -0.85 10.83
N LYS A 70 -6.75 -0.77 12.14
CA LYS A 70 -5.48 -1.32 12.63
C LYS A 70 -5.53 -2.82 12.37
N ILE A 71 -4.79 -3.27 11.36
CA ILE A 71 -4.54 -4.70 11.19
C ILE A 71 -3.92 -5.15 12.51
N LYS A 72 -4.64 -6.00 13.27
CA LYS A 72 -4.04 -6.64 14.44
C LYS A 72 -2.83 -7.38 13.90
N ARG A 73 -1.64 -6.89 14.23
CA ARG A 73 -0.41 -7.66 14.07
C ARG A 73 -0.49 -8.76 15.10
N TYR A 74 -1.17 -9.84 14.75
CA TYR A 74 -0.87 -11.10 15.39
C TYR A 74 0.60 -11.33 15.09
N ARG A 75 1.46 -11.06 16.06
CA ARG A 75 2.77 -11.69 16.07
C ARG A 75 2.45 -13.16 16.25
N PRO A 76 2.75 -14.05 15.29
CA PRO A 76 2.82 -15.45 15.63
C PRO A 76 3.74 -15.53 16.85
N PHE A 77 3.33 -16.27 17.88
CA PHE A 77 4.30 -16.74 18.86
C PHE A 77 5.27 -17.62 18.07
N TRP A 78 6.33 -17.00 17.55
CA TRP A 78 7.44 -17.72 16.94
C TRP A 78 8.07 -18.46 18.10
N THR A 79 7.73 -19.73 18.27
CA THR A 79 8.50 -20.58 19.17
C THR A 79 9.88 -20.75 18.57
N ASP A 80 10.88 -20.96 19.42
CA ASP A 80 12.25 -21.20 18.97
C ASP A 80 12.31 -22.38 17.98
N GLU A 81 11.40 -23.35 18.14
CA GLU A 81 11.23 -24.49 17.24
C GLU A 81 10.81 -24.07 15.82
N PHE A 82 9.86 -23.13 15.71
CA PHE A 82 9.39 -22.65 14.40
C PHE A 82 10.45 -21.75 13.73
N SER A 83 11.21 -20.98 14.51
CA SER A 83 12.38 -20.23 13.99
C SER A 83 13.44 -21.19 13.42
N ALA A 84 13.78 -22.25 14.15
CA ALA A 84 14.72 -23.27 13.69
C ALA A 84 14.22 -23.98 12.43
N LEU A 85 12.93 -24.31 12.36
CA LEU A 85 12.34 -24.95 11.19
C LEU A 85 12.35 -24.04 9.96
N LYS A 86 12.08 -22.74 10.15
CA LYS A 86 12.14 -21.75 9.07
C LYS A 86 13.55 -21.61 8.51
N ILE A 87 14.56 -21.52 9.39
CA ILE A 87 15.98 -21.49 8.99
C ILE A 87 16.34 -22.75 8.19
N SER A 88 15.97 -23.93 8.69
CA SER A 88 16.25 -25.19 7.99
C SER A 88 15.58 -25.26 6.61
N CYS A 89 14.35 -24.76 6.50
CA CYS A 89 13.63 -24.68 5.22
C CYS A 89 14.32 -23.73 4.24
N ASP A 90 14.75 -22.55 4.71
CA ASP A 90 15.44 -21.56 3.88
C ASP A 90 16.83 -22.05 3.42
N GLU A 91 17.57 -22.77 4.28
CA GLU A 91 18.82 -23.43 3.89
C GLU A 91 18.61 -24.52 2.83
N ALA A 92 17.52 -25.29 2.92
CA ALA A 92 17.19 -26.32 1.94
C ALA A 92 16.84 -25.71 0.58
N LEU A 93 16.08 -24.61 0.57
CA LEU A 93 15.76 -23.86 -0.66
C LEU A 93 17.02 -23.27 -1.30
N LEU A 94 17.88 -22.61 -0.52
CA LEU A 94 19.15 -22.09 -1.03
C LEU A 94 20.04 -23.17 -1.63
N LYS A 95 20.09 -24.36 -1.02
CA LYS A 95 20.83 -25.51 -1.56
C LYS A 95 20.21 -26.04 -2.86
N ALA A 96 18.89 -26.10 -2.95
CA ALA A 96 18.18 -26.53 -4.16
C ALA A 96 18.41 -25.55 -5.31
N ASP A 97 18.27 -24.25 -5.06
CA ASP A 97 18.50 -23.18 -6.06
C ASP A 97 19.96 -23.18 -6.55
N LEU A 98 20.92 -23.42 -5.66
CA LEU A 98 22.34 -23.54 -6.01
C LEU A 98 22.61 -24.80 -6.85
N LEU A 99 22.00 -25.93 -6.51
CA LEU A 99 22.11 -27.19 -7.27
C LEU A 99 21.50 -27.07 -8.66
N GLU A 100 20.33 -26.44 -8.79
CA GLU A 100 19.68 -26.17 -10.08
C GLU A 100 20.52 -25.23 -10.95
N SER A 101 21.16 -24.23 -10.34
CA SER A 101 22.10 -23.32 -11.02
C SER A 101 23.38 -24.01 -11.49
N THR A 102 23.89 -25.00 -10.75
CA THR A 102 25.07 -25.79 -11.18
C THR A 102 24.76 -26.81 -12.28
N SER A 103 23.56 -27.39 -12.29
CA SER A 103 23.11 -28.31 -13.35
C SER A 103 23.01 -27.62 -14.71
N ASN A 104 22.50 -26.38 -14.74
CA ASN A 104 22.31 -25.62 -15.98
C ASN A 104 23.63 -25.07 -16.59
N ASN A 105 24.71 -25.01 -15.82
CA ASN A 105 26.03 -24.54 -16.28
C ASN A 105 26.99 -25.69 -16.68
N VAL A 106 26.56 -26.95 -16.60
CA VAL A 106 27.34 -28.15 -16.98
C VAL A 106 26.71 -28.88 -18.18
N ALA A 107 25.59 -28.40 -18.72
CA ALA A 107 25.07 -28.86 -20.00
C ALA A 107 25.85 -28.18 -21.14
N PHE A 108 26.64 -29.01 -21.83
CA PHE A 108 27.49 -28.73 -23.00
C PHE A 108 26.84 -27.90 -24.11
#